data_AF-A0A484H1S6-F1
#
_entry.id   AF-A0A484H1S6-F1
#
_cell.length_a   1.000
_cell.length_b   1.000
_cell.length_c   1.000
_cell.angle_alpha   90.00
_cell.angle_beta   90.00
_cell.angle_gamma   90.00
#
_symmetry.space_group_name_H-M   'P 1'
#
loop_
_entity.id
_entity.type
_entity.pdbx_description
1 polymer ?
#
loop_
_entity_poly.entity_id
_entity_poly.type
_entity_poly.pdbx_seq_one_letter_code
_entity_poly.pdbx_strand_id
1 'polypeptide(L)'
;GGGPGSPPQARLPSEHHSLPQGPPSPEPDFSVFRDFISRKVALADGDLSVPPYDAFQTYAFEGADSPAASLSSLHSGSSGSEQDFAYLSSWGPRFRPLAALYAGHRPEGEAPAS
;
A
#
# COMPACT_ATOMS: atom_id res chain seq x y z
N GLY A 1 -6.43 61.45 78.32
CA GLY A 1 -5.33 60.80 77.59
C GLY A 1 -4.34 60.28 78.60
N GLY A 2 -4.01 59.00 78.56
CA GLY A 2 -3.13 58.33 79.52
C GLY A 2 -3.53 56.87 79.66
N GLY A 3 -3.02 56.01 78.78
CA GLY A 3 -3.19 54.56 78.88
C GLY A 3 -2.10 53.96 79.77
N PRO A 4 -2.43 53.11 80.76
CA PRO A 4 -1.43 52.36 81.51
C PRO A 4 -0.88 51.18 80.69
N GLY A 5 0.41 50.92 80.89
CA GLY A 5 1.21 49.96 80.13
C GLY A 5 0.76 48.51 80.23
N SER A 6 0.98 47.76 79.15
CA SER A 6 0.80 46.31 79.11
C SER A 6 1.95 45.60 79.84
N PRO A 7 1.68 44.52 80.59
CA PRO A 7 2.71 43.72 81.26
C PRO A 7 3.50 42.87 80.24
N PRO A 8 4.74 42.44 80.58
CA PRO A 8 5.54 41.63 79.67
C PRO A 8 4.96 40.22 79.57
N GLN A 9 4.70 39.73 78.36
CA GLN A 9 4.36 38.32 78.15
C GLN A 9 5.56 37.45 78.52
N ALA A 10 5.40 36.65 79.57
CA ALA A 10 6.32 35.57 79.89
C ALA A 10 6.30 34.56 78.73
N ARG A 11 7.43 34.45 78.03
CA ARG A 11 7.65 33.48 76.95
C ARG A 11 7.74 32.10 77.59
N LEU A 12 6.71 31.26 77.41
CA LEU A 12 6.79 29.86 77.80
C LEU A 12 7.83 29.14 76.92
N PRO A 13 8.70 28.29 77.47
CA PRO A 13 9.59 27.46 76.66
C PRO A 13 8.75 26.46 75.86
N SER A 14 8.94 26.43 74.53
CA SER A 14 8.43 25.34 73.69
C SER A 14 9.19 24.07 74.05
N GLU A 15 8.56 23.19 74.83
CA GLU A 15 9.03 21.83 75.07
C GLU A 15 8.84 21.00 73.77
N HIS A 16 9.82 21.07 72.87
CA HIS A 16 9.91 20.20 71.70
C HIS A 16 10.17 18.77 72.20
N HIS A 17 9.10 18.01 72.42
CA HIS A 17 9.18 16.59 72.72
C HIS A 17 9.74 15.86 71.49
N SER A 18 11.01 15.45 71.57
CA SER A 18 11.63 14.60 70.57
C SER A 18 10.94 13.23 70.54
N LEU A 19 10.39 12.85 69.40
CA LEU A 19 9.90 11.48 69.19
C LEU A 19 11.05 10.48 69.38
N PRO A 20 10.80 9.27 69.90
CA PRO A 20 11.82 8.26 70.06
C PRO A 20 12.42 7.92 68.69
N GLN A 21 13.69 8.27 68.50
CA GLN A 21 14.44 7.87 67.32
C GLN A 21 14.67 6.36 67.42
N GLY A 22 13.89 5.60 66.65
CA GLY A 22 14.22 4.21 66.35
C GLY A 22 15.59 4.13 65.64
N PRO A 23 16.20 2.94 65.58
CA PRO A 23 17.48 2.78 64.88
C PRO A 23 17.37 3.34 63.45
N PRO A 24 18.42 4.00 62.94
CA PRO A 24 18.41 4.50 61.57
C PRO A 24 18.10 3.32 60.64
N SER A 25 16.97 3.40 59.95
CA SER A 25 16.70 2.48 58.84
C SER A 25 17.90 2.57 57.89
N PRO A 26 18.42 1.44 57.38
CA PRO A 26 19.38 1.52 56.28
C PRO A 26 18.74 2.39 55.18
N GLU A 27 19.48 3.40 54.73
CA GLU A 27 19.10 4.23 53.59
C GLU A 27 18.76 3.29 52.43
N PRO A 28 17.60 3.45 51.77
CA PRO A 28 17.23 2.57 50.67
C PRO A 28 18.31 2.66 49.58
N ASP A 29 18.80 1.50 49.12
CA ASP A 29 19.80 1.46 48.04
C ASP A 29 19.13 1.83 46.71
N PHE A 30 19.13 3.11 46.41
CA PHE A 30 18.59 3.68 45.17
C PHE A 30 19.31 3.16 43.92
N SER A 31 20.49 2.55 44.04
CA SER A 31 21.22 1.97 42.90
C SER A 31 20.47 0.78 42.34
N VAL A 32 19.96 -0.11 43.20
CA VAL A 32 19.15 -1.27 42.80
C VAL A 32 17.85 -0.80 42.13
N PHE A 33 17.22 0.24 42.67
CA PHE A 33 16.00 0.80 42.09
C PHE A 33 16.26 1.40 40.72
N ARG A 34 17.34 2.19 40.57
CA ARG A 34 17.77 2.74 39.28
C ARG A 34 18.01 1.62 38.27
N ASP A 35 18.75 0.59 38.64
CA ASP A 35 19.09 -0.51 37.74
C ASP A 35 17.84 -1.32 37.32
N PHE A 36 16.89 -1.49 38.24
CA PHE A 36 15.59 -2.11 37.94
C PHE A 36 14.79 -1.28 36.93
N ILE A 37 14.67 0.03 37.16
CA ILE A 37 13.95 0.93 36.25
C ILE A 37 14.63 0.97 34.89
N SER A 38 15.96 1.11 34.84
CA SER A 38 16.73 1.08 33.59
C SER A 38 16.52 -0.22 32.81
N ARG A 39 16.49 -1.37 33.49
CA ARG A 39 16.19 -2.65 32.85
C ARG A 39 14.77 -2.70 32.30
N LYS A 40 13.78 -2.21 33.05
CA LYS A 40 12.37 -2.20 32.63
C LYS A 40 12.14 -1.27 31.44
N VAL A 41 12.83 -0.12 31.41
CA VAL A 41 12.82 0.81 30.28
C VAL A 41 13.42 0.14 29.04
N ALA A 42 14.60 -0.47 29.15
CA ALA A 42 15.22 -1.17 28.02
C ALA A 42 14.34 -2.30 27.45
N LEU A 43 13.59 -3.00 28.30
CA LEU A 43 12.62 -4.02 27.86
C LEU A 43 11.41 -3.41 27.15
N ALA A 44 10.92 -2.25 27.60
CA ALA A 44 9.79 -1.55 27.00
C ALA A 44 10.16 -0.92 25.65
N ASP A 45 11.35 -0.33 25.56
CA ASP A 45 11.86 0.29 24.32
C ASP A 45 12.14 -0.74 23.21
N GLY A 46 12.41 -1.99 23.59
CA GLY A 46 12.63 -3.10 22.67
C GLY A 46 11.36 -3.89 22.31
N ASP A 47 10.19 -3.50 22.82
CA ASP A 47 8.93 -4.17 22.53
C ASP A 47 8.49 -3.83 21.10
N LEU A 48 8.36 -4.84 20.25
CA LEU A 48 7.87 -4.68 18.85
C LEU A 48 6.35 -4.88 18.74
N SER A 49 5.69 -5.28 19.84
CA SER A 49 4.23 -5.41 19.88
C SER A 49 3.53 -4.05 20.03
N VAL A 50 4.29 -3.00 20.34
CA VAL A 50 3.78 -1.63 20.35
C VAL A 50 3.83 -1.01 18.93
N PRO A 51 2.96 -0.03 18.65
CA PRO A 51 2.78 0.51 17.29
C PRO A 51 4.05 1.18 16.70
N PRO A 52 4.14 1.37 15.37
CA PRO A 52 3.03 1.33 14.40
C PRO A 52 2.75 -0.08 13.88
N TYR A 53 1.49 -0.51 13.97
CA TYR A 53 1.06 -1.75 13.34
C TYR A 53 1.05 -1.62 11.82
N ASP A 54 1.21 -2.74 11.12
CA ASP A 54 1.03 -2.81 9.68
C ASP A 54 -0.42 -2.48 9.29
N ALA A 55 -0.58 -1.73 8.19
CA ALA A 55 -1.88 -1.41 7.62
C ALA A 55 -2.04 -2.05 6.25
N PHE A 56 -3.21 -2.61 5.98
CA PHE A 56 -3.58 -3.08 4.65
C PHE A 56 -4.21 -1.94 3.85
N GLN A 57 -3.70 -1.68 2.64
CA GLN A 57 -4.35 -0.79 1.70
C GLN A 57 -5.19 -1.61 0.72
N THR A 58 -6.50 -1.45 0.78
CA THR A 58 -7.41 -2.10 -0.17
C THR A 58 -7.53 -1.23 -1.42
N TYR A 59 -7.27 -1.82 -2.58
CA TYR A 59 -7.43 -1.17 -3.88
C TYR A 59 -8.59 -1.83 -4.63
N ALA A 60 -9.49 -1.01 -5.16
CA ALA A 60 -10.67 -1.46 -5.91
C ALA A 60 -10.92 -0.57 -7.15
N PHE A 61 -9.88 0.08 -7.66
CA PHE A 61 -10.00 0.88 -8.87
C PHE A 61 -9.98 -0.03 -10.10
N GLU A 62 -11.11 -0.14 -10.76
CA GLU A 62 -11.32 -1.00 -11.95
C GLU A 62 -10.83 -0.34 -13.25
N GLY A 63 -10.64 0.97 -13.23
CA GLY A 63 -10.43 1.76 -14.45
C GLY A 63 -11.59 2.73 -14.66
N ALA A 64 -11.48 3.55 -15.69
CA ALA A 64 -12.63 4.25 -16.25
C ALA A 64 -13.11 3.38 -17.42
N ASP A 65 -14.41 3.07 -17.49
CA ASP A 65 -15.10 2.33 -18.56
C ASP A 65 -14.90 2.98 -19.94
N SER A 66 -13.66 3.01 -20.39
CA SER A 66 -13.21 3.72 -21.55
C SER A 66 -13.51 2.82 -22.73
N PRO A 67 -14.22 3.32 -23.75
CA PRO A 67 -14.48 2.51 -24.92
C PRO A 67 -13.15 2.10 -25.56
N ALA A 68 -13.02 0.83 -25.94
CA ALA A 68 -11.92 0.41 -26.80
C ALA A 68 -12.02 1.24 -28.10
N ALA A 69 -10.94 1.91 -28.49
CA ALA A 69 -10.97 2.90 -29.57
C ALA A 69 -11.54 2.35 -30.90
N SER A 70 -10.71 1.70 -31.70
CA SER A 70 -11.14 1.01 -32.92
C SER A 70 -10.37 -0.30 -33.04
N LEU A 71 -11.07 -1.39 -33.27
CA LEU A 71 -10.47 -2.69 -33.56
C LEU A 71 -10.42 -2.92 -35.07
N SER A 72 -9.41 -3.63 -35.54
CA SER A 72 -9.34 -4.04 -36.94
C SER A 72 -10.48 -5.03 -37.26
N SER A 73 -11.06 -4.90 -38.45
CA SER A 73 -12.00 -5.88 -38.97
C SER A 73 -11.31 -7.22 -39.18
N LEU A 74 -11.99 -8.33 -38.85
CA LEU A 74 -11.46 -9.69 -39.04
C LEU A 74 -10.98 -9.97 -40.48
N HIS A 75 -11.65 -9.37 -41.47
CA HIS A 75 -11.34 -9.53 -42.88
C HIS A 75 -10.09 -8.74 -43.34
N SER A 76 -9.54 -7.86 -42.50
CA SER A 76 -8.40 -7.02 -42.87
C SER A 76 -7.10 -7.81 -43.07
N GLY A 77 -7.05 -9.08 -42.65
CA GLY A 77 -5.95 -10.01 -42.92
C GLY A 77 -6.18 -10.97 -44.08
N SER A 78 -7.38 -10.99 -44.69
CA SER A 78 -7.68 -11.80 -45.87
C SER A 78 -7.15 -11.11 -47.12
N SER A 79 -5.82 -11.06 -47.27
CA SER A 79 -5.18 -10.51 -48.48
C SER A 79 -4.83 -11.59 -49.50
N GLY A 80 -5.17 -12.85 -49.25
CA GLY A 80 -4.78 -13.97 -50.11
C GLY A 80 -6.00 -14.73 -50.60
N SER A 81 -6.20 -14.73 -51.92
CA SER A 81 -7.09 -15.63 -52.70
C SER A 81 -8.47 -15.13 -53.16
N GLU A 82 -8.84 -13.87 -52.98
CA GLU A 82 -10.15 -13.35 -53.44
C GLU A 82 -10.41 -13.51 -54.95
N GLN A 83 -9.41 -13.88 -55.76
CA GLN A 83 -9.55 -14.01 -57.22
C GLN A 83 -8.86 -15.24 -57.85
N ASP A 84 -8.50 -16.28 -57.07
CA ASP A 84 -8.07 -17.57 -57.67
C ASP A 84 -9.26 -18.51 -57.77
N PHE A 85 -9.70 -18.78 -59.00
CA PHE A 85 -10.87 -19.62 -59.30
C PHE A 85 -10.52 -20.92 -60.04
N ALA A 86 -9.25 -21.36 -59.99
CA ALA A 86 -8.81 -22.57 -60.69
C ALA A 86 -9.62 -23.83 -60.31
N TYR A 87 -10.16 -23.87 -59.09
CA TYR A 87 -10.99 -24.96 -58.58
C TYR A 87 -12.35 -25.11 -59.30
N LEU A 88 -12.86 -24.08 -59.99
CA LEU A 88 -14.14 -24.18 -60.72
C LEU A 88 -14.08 -25.24 -61.83
N SER A 89 -12.89 -25.49 -62.37
CA SER A 89 -12.65 -26.51 -63.41
C SER A 89 -12.91 -27.94 -62.91
N SER A 90 -12.73 -28.20 -61.61
CA SER A 90 -12.85 -29.55 -61.02
C SER A 90 -14.23 -29.86 -60.44
N TRP A 91 -15.13 -28.88 -60.34
CA TRP A 91 -16.49 -29.06 -59.77
C TRP A 91 -17.50 -29.75 -60.71
N GLY A 92 -17.12 -29.99 -61.97
CA GLY A 92 -17.90 -30.78 -62.92
C GLY A 92 -18.70 -29.96 -63.96
N PRO A 93 -19.49 -30.63 -64.82
CA PRO A 93 -19.99 -30.03 -66.06
C PRO A 93 -20.94 -28.85 -65.87
N ARG A 94 -21.68 -28.79 -64.76
CA ARG A 94 -22.56 -27.66 -64.42
C ARG A 94 -21.80 -26.36 -64.17
N PHE A 95 -20.54 -26.44 -63.76
CA PHE A 95 -19.71 -25.29 -63.40
C PHE A 95 -18.78 -24.85 -64.54
N ARG A 96 -18.80 -25.55 -65.69
CA ARG A 96 -18.01 -25.17 -66.88
C ARG A 96 -18.26 -23.73 -67.37
N PRO A 97 -19.50 -23.21 -67.40
CA PRO A 97 -19.71 -21.81 -67.77
C PRO A 97 -18.98 -20.83 -66.84
N LEU A 98 -19.00 -21.08 -65.53
CA LEU A 98 -18.28 -20.26 -64.56
C LEU A 98 -16.77 -20.43 -64.72
N ALA A 99 -16.27 -21.66 -64.85
CA ALA A 99 -14.85 -21.92 -65.10
C ALA A 99 -14.34 -21.21 -66.36
N ALA A 100 -15.12 -21.18 -67.44
CA ALA A 100 -14.77 -20.47 -68.66
C ALA A 100 -14.71 -18.94 -68.48
N LEU A 101 -15.63 -18.37 -67.69
CA LEU A 101 -15.64 -16.93 -67.39
C LEU A 101 -14.43 -16.49 -66.56
N TYR A 102 -14.02 -17.31 -65.58
CA TYR A 102 -12.94 -16.96 -64.66
C TYR A 102 -11.55 -17.47 -65.10
N ALA A 103 -11.44 -18.44 -66.01
CA ALA A 103 -10.15 -18.92 -66.56
C ALA A 103 -9.41 -17.88 -67.41
N GLY A 104 -10.12 -16.89 -67.95
CA GLY A 104 -9.54 -15.79 -68.74
C GLY A 104 -9.00 -14.62 -67.90
N HIS A 105 -9.27 -14.59 -66.59
CA HIS A 105 -8.80 -13.55 -65.69
C HIS A 105 -7.42 -13.92 -65.12
N ARG A 106 -6.43 -14.14 -65.99
CA ARG A 106 -5.02 -13.97 -65.60
C ARG A 106 -4.86 -12.48 -65.30
N PRO A 107 -4.39 -12.08 -64.12
CA PRO A 107 -3.93 -10.71 -63.93
C PRO A 107 -2.71 -10.53 -64.85
N GLU A 108 -2.94 -10.00 -66.05
CA GLU A 108 -1.91 -9.33 -66.85
C GLU A 108 -1.44 -8.13 -66.01
N GLY A 109 -0.42 -8.34 -65.20
CA GLY A 109 0.03 -7.37 -64.21
C GLY A 109 1.18 -7.84 -63.35
N GLU A 110 2.18 -8.51 -63.94
CA GLU A 110 3.56 -8.43 -63.45
C GLU A 110 4.49 -8.69 -64.64
N ALA A 111 4.99 -7.60 -65.23
CA ALA A 111 6.07 -7.66 -66.21
C ALA A 111 7.37 -8.07 -65.50
N PRO A 112 8.25 -8.91 -66.09
CA PRO A 112 9.57 -9.14 -65.52
C PRO A 112 10.37 -7.83 -65.59
N ALA A 113 10.70 -7.27 -64.42
CA ALA A 113 11.65 -6.17 -64.31
C ALA A 113 12.97 -6.55 -65.00
N SER A 114 13.42 -5.70 -65.92
CA SER A 114 14.79 -5.70 -66.46
C SER A 114 15.74 -5.01 -65.50
#